data_AF-A0A7S2LLQ0-F1
#
_entry.id   AF-A0A7S2LLQ0-F1
#
_cell.length_a   1.000
_cell.length_b   1.000
_cell.length_c   1.000
_cell.angle_alpha   90.00
_cell.angle_beta   90.00
_cell.angle_gamma   90.00
#
_symmetry.space_group_name_H-M   'P 1'
#
loop_
_entity.id
_entity.type
_entity.pdbx_description
1 polymer ?
#
loop_
_entity_poly.entity_id
_entity_poly.type
_entity_poly.pdbx_seq_one_letter_code
_entity_poly.pdbx_strand_id
1 'polypeptide(L)'
;KLGDISEGYHYVKLARSLVDKVGSRESAGGVICIASPVRSYVEPLQATFEYHNEGYAAAMESGDILQAALNILVRDSVFLFAGVNLQTTQEKIAETANFMYERKMMISMIVNKCLQQSVLKLIGTDEKPQDFSAEEVSILARNNSVMRSYNFHKAYMSFMFRLHDDSKHYTEKYLDCIDNTWENLILQHAFQAFYTGLISFW
;
A
#
# COMPACT_ATOMS: atom_id res chain seq x y z
N LYS A 1 -17.38 -5.35 18.26
CA LYS A 1 -17.82 -6.29 17.19
C LYS A 1 -16.78 -6.25 16.07
N LEU A 2 -16.62 -7.30 15.27
CA LEU A 2 -15.73 -7.25 14.10
C LEU A 2 -16.20 -6.12 13.15
N GLY A 3 -15.29 -5.27 12.68
CA GLY A 3 -15.62 -4.12 11.82
C GLY A 3 -16.13 -2.87 12.54
N ASP A 4 -16.02 -2.79 13.87
CA ASP A 4 -16.34 -1.58 14.62
C ASP A 4 -15.22 -0.52 14.50
N ILE A 5 -15.35 0.35 13.49
CA ILE A 5 -14.35 1.39 13.20
C ILE A 5 -14.24 2.41 14.33
N SER A 6 -15.32 2.71 15.04
CA SER A 6 -15.30 3.70 16.13
C SER A 6 -14.46 3.20 17.29
N GLU A 7 -14.64 1.92 17.66
CA GLU A 7 -13.83 1.26 18.68
C GLU A 7 -12.36 1.11 18.24
N GLY A 8 -12.14 0.71 16.98
CA GLY A 8 -10.79 0.63 16.40
C GLY A 8 -10.05 1.98 16.44
N TYR A 9 -10.76 3.06 16.12
CA TYR A 9 -10.22 4.42 16.19
C TYR A 9 -9.91 4.86 17.63
N HIS A 10 -10.73 4.44 18.60
CA HIS A 10 -10.44 4.65 20.02
C HIS A 10 -9.12 3.97 20.43
N TYR A 11 -8.90 2.70 20.04
CA TYR A 11 -7.65 2.00 20.32
C TYR A 11 -6.44 2.64 19.66
N VAL A 12 -6.58 3.18 18.45
CA VAL A 12 -5.50 3.91 17.78
C VAL A 12 -5.10 5.17 18.55
N LYS A 13 -6.07 5.93 19.07
CA LYS A 13 -5.77 7.09 19.94
C LYS A 13 -5.06 6.66 21.21
N LEU A 14 -5.51 5.57 21.83
CA LEU A 14 -4.87 5.02 23.02
C LEU A 14 -3.43 4.58 22.74
N ALA A 15 -3.19 3.84 21.66
CA ALA A 15 -1.87 3.39 21.25
C ALA A 15 -0.92 4.57 21.01
N ARG A 16 -1.39 5.64 20.35
CA ARG A 16 -0.60 6.87 20.18
C ARG A 16 -0.27 7.53 21.51
N SER A 17 -1.25 7.67 22.42
CA SER A 17 -1.02 8.24 23.75
C SER A 17 0.00 7.43 24.56
N LEU A 18 0.01 6.11 24.41
CA LEU A 18 1.00 5.24 25.06
C LEU A 18 2.41 5.45 24.50
N VAL A 19 2.56 5.57 23.17
CA VAL A 19 3.85 5.91 22.53
C VAL A 19 4.38 7.23 23.08
N ASP A 20 3.54 8.27 23.16
CA ASP A 20 3.93 9.58 23.67
C ASP A 20 4.32 9.54 25.15
N LYS A 21 3.63 8.70 25.96
CA LYS A 21 3.86 8.60 27.41
C LYS A 21 5.09 7.76 27.77
N VAL A 22 5.34 6.66 27.06
CA VAL A 22 6.48 5.77 27.34
C VAL A 22 7.80 6.39 26.87
N GLY A 23 7.75 7.31 25.90
CA GLY A 23 8.93 8.04 25.40
C GLY A 23 9.90 7.18 24.58
N SER A 24 9.71 5.86 24.54
CA SER A 24 10.46 4.97 23.65
C SER A 24 9.97 5.13 22.22
N ARG A 25 10.86 5.58 21.35
CA ARG A 25 10.60 5.73 19.90
C ARG A 25 10.78 4.42 19.14
N GLU A 26 11.27 3.37 19.79
CA GLU A 26 11.58 2.08 19.15
C GLU A 26 10.38 1.47 18.44
N SER A 27 9.19 1.50 19.05
CA SER A 27 7.96 0.94 18.47
C SER A 27 7.07 1.97 17.78
N ALA A 28 7.40 3.26 17.89
CA ALA A 28 6.54 4.36 17.43
C ALA A 28 6.26 4.26 15.92
N GLY A 29 7.27 3.96 15.12
CA GLY A 29 7.12 3.82 13.67
C GLY A 29 6.13 2.74 13.25
N GLY A 30 6.19 1.57 13.89
CA GLY A 30 5.26 0.46 13.63
C GLY A 30 3.85 0.74 14.13
N VAL A 31 3.71 1.31 15.33
CA VAL A 31 2.39 1.72 15.86
C VAL A 31 1.72 2.72 14.93
N ILE A 32 2.46 3.72 14.45
CA ILE A 32 1.95 4.74 13.54
C ILE A 32 1.60 4.13 12.16
N CYS A 33 2.42 3.19 11.66
CA CYS A 33 2.16 2.51 10.39
C CYS A 33 0.80 1.78 10.39
N ILE A 34 0.46 1.10 11.48
CA ILE A 34 -0.80 0.35 11.63
C ILE A 34 -1.97 1.26 12.02
N ALA A 35 -1.71 2.29 12.80
CA ALA A 35 -2.71 3.26 13.23
C ALA A 35 -3.26 4.09 12.05
N SER A 36 -2.39 4.54 11.16
CA SER A 36 -2.74 5.49 10.09
C SER A 36 -3.86 4.98 9.17
N PRO A 37 -3.84 3.72 8.66
CA PRO A 37 -4.93 3.19 7.86
C PRO A 37 -6.29 3.14 8.57
N VAL A 38 -6.31 2.90 9.88
CA VAL A 38 -7.56 2.91 10.68
C VAL A 38 -8.10 4.34 10.80
N ARG A 39 -7.22 5.33 10.95
CA ARG A 39 -7.60 6.75 10.98
C ARG A 39 -8.24 7.19 9.67
N SER A 40 -7.81 6.65 8.53
CA SER A 40 -8.36 6.97 7.21
C SER A 40 -9.86 6.65 7.05
N TYR A 41 -10.45 5.83 7.94
CA TYR A 41 -11.89 5.57 7.92
C TYR A 41 -12.73 6.66 8.63
N VAL A 42 -12.09 7.51 9.44
CA VAL A 42 -12.75 8.53 10.27
C VAL A 42 -12.26 9.94 9.93
N GLU A 43 -11.00 10.07 9.54
CA GLU A 43 -10.33 11.31 9.18
C GLU A 43 -10.13 11.38 7.65
N PRO A 44 -9.97 12.59 7.07
CA PRO A 44 -9.64 12.73 5.65
C PRO A 44 -8.39 11.91 5.28
N LEU A 45 -8.43 11.20 4.14
CA LEU A 45 -7.32 10.35 3.69
C LEU A 45 -5.99 11.13 3.65
N GLN A 46 -6.03 12.39 3.24
CA GLN A 46 -4.86 13.25 3.11
C GLN A 46 -4.18 13.53 4.46
N ALA A 47 -4.93 13.54 5.57
CA ALA A 47 -4.34 13.70 6.90
C ALA A 47 -3.39 12.54 7.24
N THR A 48 -3.60 11.36 6.64
CA THR A 48 -2.75 10.19 6.91
C THR A 48 -1.35 10.28 6.31
N PHE A 49 -1.12 11.23 5.40
CA PHE A 49 0.22 11.49 4.87
C PHE A 49 1.16 11.99 5.96
N GLU A 50 0.69 12.91 6.79
CA GLU A 50 1.47 13.45 7.90
C GLU A 50 1.78 12.36 8.91
N TYR A 51 0.80 11.51 9.25
CA TYR A 51 1.04 10.39 10.14
C TYR A 51 2.08 9.41 9.60
N HIS A 52 2.00 9.02 8.33
CA HIS A 52 3.02 8.14 7.75
C HIS A 52 4.41 8.82 7.68
N ASN A 53 4.50 10.13 7.46
CA ASN A 53 5.76 10.85 7.53
C ASN A 53 6.33 10.87 8.96
N GLU A 54 5.48 11.06 9.98
CA GLU A 54 5.88 10.94 11.39
C GLU A 54 6.35 9.52 11.72
N GLY A 55 5.62 8.50 11.27
CA GLY A 55 5.96 7.09 11.48
C GLY A 55 7.29 6.72 10.82
N TYR A 56 7.51 7.21 9.60
CA TYR A 56 8.80 7.11 8.91
C TYR A 56 9.93 7.76 9.71
N ALA A 57 9.75 9.02 10.15
CA ALA A 57 10.78 9.73 10.90
C ALA A 57 11.12 9.01 12.22
N ALA A 58 10.11 8.53 12.95
CA ALA A 58 10.30 7.77 14.18
C ALA A 58 11.03 6.45 13.94
N ALA A 59 10.68 5.71 12.87
CA ALA A 59 11.34 4.46 12.50
C ALA A 59 12.79 4.69 12.06
N MET A 60 13.06 5.75 11.30
CA MET A 60 14.43 6.12 10.90
C MET A 60 15.30 6.47 12.11
N GLU A 61 14.74 7.20 13.08
CA GLU A 61 15.44 7.58 14.30
C GLU A 61 15.74 6.37 15.20
N SER A 62 14.86 5.38 15.26
CA SER A 62 15.08 4.13 16.00
C SER A 62 15.93 3.10 15.25
N GLY A 63 16.25 3.35 13.97
CA GLY A 63 16.97 2.41 13.11
C GLY A 63 16.11 1.25 12.57
N ASP A 64 14.79 1.31 12.72
CA ASP A 64 13.86 0.33 12.14
C ASP A 64 13.58 0.63 10.66
N ILE A 65 14.53 0.19 9.82
CA ILE A 65 14.46 0.41 8.37
C ILE A 65 13.23 -0.26 7.73
N LEU A 66 12.78 -1.40 8.29
CA LEU A 66 11.61 -2.10 7.77
C LEU A 66 10.35 -1.25 7.98
N GLN A 67 10.14 -0.72 9.19
CA GLN A 67 9.00 0.14 9.48
C GLN A 67 9.07 1.48 8.76
N ALA A 68 10.28 2.02 8.55
CA ALA A 68 10.46 3.21 7.72
C ALA A 68 9.94 2.96 6.29
N ALA A 69 10.34 1.84 5.67
CA ALA A 69 9.90 1.49 4.33
C ALA A 69 8.41 1.21 4.24
N LEU A 70 7.83 0.53 5.24
CA LEU A 70 6.39 0.26 5.27
C LEU A 70 5.57 1.55 5.37
N ASN A 71 5.99 2.51 6.20
CA ASN A 71 5.29 3.79 6.31
C ASN A 71 5.24 4.55 4.97
N ILE A 72 6.37 4.65 4.27
CA ILE A 72 6.41 5.34 2.97
C ILE A 72 5.68 4.55 1.87
N LEU A 73 5.76 3.22 1.87
CA LEU A 73 5.04 2.38 0.90
C LEU A 73 3.52 2.50 1.05
N VAL A 74 3.03 2.42 2.29
CA VAL A 74 1.59 2.54 2.59
C VAL A 74 1.12 3.94 2.23
N ARG A 75 1.85 4.99 2.62
CA ARG A 75 1.55 6.38 2.21
C ARG A 75 1.41 6.51 0.69
N ASP A 76 2.38 5.99 -0.06
CA ASP A 76 2.39 6.10 -1.52
C ASP A 76 1.20 5.36 -2.15
N SER A 77 0.77 4.23 -1.57
CA SER A 77 -0.46 3.55 -1.99
C SER A 77 -1.72 4.41 -1.76
N VAL A 78 -1.77 5.21 -0.70
CA VAL A 78 -2.91 6.09 -0.39
C VAL A 78 -2.96 7.28 -1.35
N PHE A 79 -1.82 7.78 -1.85
CA PHE A 79 -1.81 8.87 -2.85
C PHE A 79 -2.68 8.57 -4.07
N LEU A 80 -2.67 7.31 -4.53
CA LEU A 80 -3.45 6.86 -5.68
C LEU A 80 -4.97 7.04 -5.47
N PHE A 81 -5.45 6.90 -4.24
CA PHE A 81 -6.88 6.95 -3.91
C PHE A 81 -7.32 8.28 -3.29
N ALA A 82 -6.38 9.12 -2.85
CA ALA A 82 -6.65 10.37 -2.16
C ALA A 82 -6.80 11.59 -3.09
N GLY A 83 -6.79 11.39 -4.41
CA GLY A 83 -6.93 12.48 -5.40
C GLY A 83 -5.70 13.41 -5.47
N VAL A 84 -4.52 12.90 -5.10
CA VAL A 84 -3.26 13.65 -5.27
C VAL A 84 -2.93 13.77 -6.76
N ASN A 85 -2.26 14.86 -7.15
CA ASN A 85 -1.80 15.03 -8.52
C ASN A 85 -0.87 13.88 -8.93
N LEU A 86 -1.14 13.23 -10.07
CA LEU A 86 -0.42 12.04 -10.51
C LEU A 86 1.08 12.27 -10.73
N GLN A 87 1.52 13.46 -11.15
CA GLN A 87 2.94 13.79 -11.31
C GLN A 87 3.63 13.83 -9.95
N THR A 88 3.00 14.49 -8.96
CA THR A 88 3.49 14.48 -7.57
C THR A 88 3.53 13.06 -7.00
N THR A 89 2.51 12.24 -7.28
CA THR A 89 2.49 10.83 -6.88
C THR A 89 3.64 10.04 -7.52
N GLN A 90 3.89 10.24 -8.81
CA GLN A 90 4.99 9.60 -9.54
C GLN A 90 6.35 9.95 -8.94
N GLU A 91 6.60 11.24 -8.67
CA GLU A 91 7.85 11.72 -8.05
C GLU A 91 8.08 11.05 -6.69
N LYS A 92 7.05 10.99 -5.84
CA LYS A 92 7.14 10.38 -4.51
C LYS A 92 7.39 8.87 -4.57
N ILE A 93 6.71 8.16 -5.46
CA ILE A 93 6.93 6.72 -5.68
C ILE A 93 8.37 6.45 -6.18
N ALA A 94 8.93 7.35 -7.01
CA ALA A 94 10.30 7.23 -7.49
C ALA A 94 11.33 7.47 -6.37
N GLU A 95 11.10 8.44 -5.49
CA GLU A 95 11.91 8.64 -4.28
C GLU A 95 11.91 7.37 -3.40
N THR A 96 10.73 6.79 -3.18
CA THR A 96 10.56 5.54 -2.41
C THR A 96 11.25 4.36 -3.08
N ALA A 97 11.20 4.25 -4.41
CA ALA A 97 11.89 3.20 -5.16
C ALA A 97 13.40 3.23 -4.91
N ASN A 98 14.01 4.42 -4.97
CA ASN A 98 15.44 4.60 -4.70
C ASN A 98 15.80 4.20 -3.26
N PHE A 99 15.00 4.65 -2.28
CA PHE A 99 15.20 4.29 -0.88
C PHE A 99 15.24 2.77 -0.66
N MET A 100 14.29 2.03 -1.27
CA MET A 100 14.18 0.58 -1.15
C MET A 100 15.30 -0.15 -1.90
N TYR A 101 15.71 0.34 -3.07
CA TYR A 101 16.79 -0.22 -3.86
C TYR A 101 18.12 -0.18 -3.11
N GLU A 102 18.50 1.00 -2.59
CA GLU A 102 19.74 1.19 -1.82
C GLU A 102 19.82 0.25 -0.61
N ARG A 103 18.67 -0.08 -0.02
CA ARG A 103 18.53 -0.93 1.18
C ARG A 103 18.20 -2.38 0.87
N LYS A 104 18.19 -2.77 -0.41
CA LYS A 104 17.93 -4.15 -0.88
C LYS A 104 16.58 -4.71 -0.41
N MET A 105 15.56 -3.87 -0.33
CA MET A 105 14.22 -4.24 0.15
C MET A 105 13.35 -4.82 -0.98
N MET A 106 13.75 -5.98 -1.52
CA MET A 106 13.20 -6.53 -2.77
C MET A 106 11.68 -6.74 -2.76
N ILE A 107 11.09 -7.20 -1.65
CA ILE A 107 9.63 -7.41 -1.54
C ILE A 107 8.89 -6.07 -1.70
N SER A 108 9.31 -5.05 -0.95
CA SER A 108 8.72 -3.72 -1.00
C SER A 108 8.96 -3.04 -2.35
N MET A 109 10.12 -3.26 -2.97
CA MET A 109 10.41 -2.76 -4.32
C MET A 109 9.41 -3.28 -5.36
N ILE A 110 9.09 -4.58 -5.33
CA ILE A 110 8.15 -5.18 -6.31
C ILE A 110 6.76 -4.56 -6.14
N VAL A 111 6.30 -4.38 -4.90
CA VAL A 111 5.00 -3.73 -4.63
C VAL A 111 5.03 -2.27 -5.10
N ASN A 112 6.10 -1.53 -4.81
CA ASN A 112 6.28 -0.15 -5.27
C ASN A 112 6.30 -0.04 -6.80
N LYS A 113 6.91 -1.02 -7.49
CA LYS A 113 6.94 -1.09 -8.96
C LYS A 113 5.53 -1.28 -9.54
N CYS A 114 4.66 -2.07 -8.89
CA CYS A 114 3.26 -2.20 -9.29
C CYS A 114 2.50 -0.87 -9.18
N LEU A 115 2.74 -0.12 -8.09
CA LEU A 115 2.19 1.23 -7.90
C LEU A 115 2.70 2.20 -8.99
N GLN A 116 4.02 2.20 -9.24
CA GLN A 116 4.65 3.04 -10.25
C GLN A 116 4.07 2.79 -11.65
N GLN A 117 3.93 1.52 -12.05
CA GLN A 117 3.32 1.15 -13.33
C GLN A 117 1.87 1.62 -13.43
N SER A 118 1.10 1.52 -12.33
CA SER A 118 -0.29 1.99 -12.29
C SER A 118 -0.36 3.50 -12.51
N VAL A 119 0.49 4.28 -11.82
CA VAL A 119 0.54 5.74 -11.95
C VAL A 119 1.00 6.17 -13.35
N LEU A 120 2.06 5.56 -13.89
CA LEU A 120 2.54 5.85 -15.25
C LEU A 120 1.46 5.63 -16.30
N LYS A 121 0.69 4.54 -16.16
CA LYS A 121 -0.43 4.24 -17.05
C LYS A 121 -1.58 5.24 -16.91
N LEU A 122 -1.89 5.69 -15.70
CA LEU A 122 -2.89 6.75 -15.49
C LEU A 122 -2.46 8.11 -16.06
N ILE A 123 -1.16 8.41 -16.06
CA ILE A 123 -0.60 9.62 -16.69
C ILE A 123 -0.64 9.50 -18.23
N GLY A 124 -0.57 8.27 -18.77
CA GLY A 124 -0.48 8.00 -20.20
C GLY A 124 0.94 8.02 -20.74
N THR A 125 1.95 7.80 -19.87
CA THR A 125 3.38 7.74 -20.24
C THR A 125 3.95 6.32 -20.12
N ASP A 126 3.09 5.30 -20.17
CA ASP A 126 3.49 3.89 -20.12
C ASP A 126 3.96 3.36 -21.49
N GLU A 127 4.84 4.10 -22.17
CA GLU A 127 5.30 3.78 -23.53
C GLU A 127 5.90 2.37 -23.67
N LYS A 128 6.46 1.83 -22.56
CA LYS A 128 6.79 0.39 -22.41
C LYS A 128 6.54 -0.09 -20.98
N PRO A 129 5.92 -1.26 -20.79
CA PRO A 129 5.89 -1.92 -19.49
C PRO A 129 7.32 -2.12 -18.99
N GLN A 130 7.63 -1.65 -17.78
CA GLN A 130 8.91 -1.95 -17.17
C GLN A 130 8.88 -3.40 -16.70
N ASP A 131 9.48 -4.30 -17.48
CA ASP A 131 9.45 -5.73 -17.19
C ASP A 131 10.07 -6.07 -15.84
N PHE A 132 9.53 -7.10 -15.19
CA PHE A 132 10.11 -7.65 -13.97
C PHE A 132 11.37 -8.46 -14.30
N SER A 133 12.41 -8.32 -13.50
CA SER A 133 13.63 -9.13 -13.62
C SER A 133 13.33 -10.60 -13.29
N ALA A 134 14.22 -11.52 -13.68
CA ALA A 134 14.05 -12.95 -13.36
C ALA A 134 13.95 -13.21 -11.85
N GLU A 135 14.67 -12.43 -11.04
CA GLU A 135 14.60 -12.51 -9.59
C GLU A 135 13.25 -12.00 -9.06
N GLU A 136 12.76 -10.87 -9.57
CA GLU A 136 11.45 -10.32 -9.18
C GLU A 136 10.31 -11.29 -9.54
N VAL A 137 10.37 -11.93 -10.72
CA VAL A 137 9.42 -12.96 -11.14
C VAL A 137 9.46 -14.17 -10.20
N SER A 138 10.64 -14.60 -9.77
CA SER A 138 10.80 -15.68 -8.79
C SER A 138 10.18 -15.33 -7.43
N ILE A 139 10.37 -14.09 -6.95
CA ILE A 139 9.77 -13.60 -5.71
C ILE A 139 8.24 -13.53 -5.83
N LEU A 140 7.73 -12.97 -6.93
CA LEU A 140 6.29 -12.93 -7.23
C LEU A 140 5.69 -14.33 -7.14
N ALA A 141 6.30 -15.33 -7.78
CA ALA A 141 5.81 -16.71 -7.80
C ALA A 141 5.80 -17.40 -6.42
N ARG A 142 6.61 -16.95 -5.45
CA ARG A 142 6.78 -17.60 -4.14
C ARG A 142 6.16 -16.84 -2.98
N ASN A 143 5.76 -15.58 -3.18
CA ASN A 143 5.22 -14.72 -2.14
C ASN A 143 3.77 -14.31 -2.45
N ASN A 144 2.83 -14.95 -1.77
CA ASN A 144 1.39 -14.70 -1.96
C ASN A 144 0.99 -13.24 -1.70
N SER A 145 1.62 -12.54 -0.75
CA SER A 145 1.30 -11.14 -0.46
C SER A 145 1.70 -10.21 -1.61
N VAL A 146 2.88 -10.45 -2.19
CA VAL A 146 3.37 -9.70 -3.36
C VAL A 146 2.54 -10.03 -4.59
N MET A 147 2.25 -11.31 -4.82
CA MET A 147 1.40 -11.78 -5.93
C MET A 147 -0.01 -11.17 -5.85
N ARG A 148 -0.60 -11.14 -4.65
CA ARG A 148 -1.89 -10.49 -4.40
C ARG A 148 -1.85 -9.02 -4.80
N SER A 149 -0.83 -8.28 -4.36
CA SER A 149 -0.68 -6.87 -4.71
C SER A 149 -0.54 -6.67 -6.22
N TYR A 150 0.28 -7.49 -6.88
CA TYR A 150 0.46 -7.48 -8.32
C TYR A 150 -0.86 -7.70 -9.08
N ASN A 151 -1.58 -8.78 -8.76
CA ASN A 151 -2.85 -9.11 -9.41
C ASN A 151 -3.92 -8.04 -9.16
N PHE A 152 -3.97 -7.46 -7.96
CA PHE A 152 -4.87 -6.35 -7.69
C PHE A 152 -4.57 -5.14 -8.58
N HIS A 153 -3.32 -4.70 -8.67
CA HIS A 153 -2.95 -3.55 -9.50
C HIS A 153 -3.29 -3.81 -10.98
N LYS A 154 -3.04 -5.01 -11.48
CA LYS A 154 -3.44 -5.41 -12.84
C LYS A 154 -4.95 -5.36 -13.03
N ALA A 155 -5.72 -5.97 -12.13
CA ALA A 155 -7.18 -5.95 -12.18
C ALA A 155 -7.75 -4.52 -12.13
N TYR A 156 -7.29 -3.72 -11.16
CA TYR A 156 -7.69 -2.32 -10.99
C TYR A 156 -7.40 -1.51 -12.25
N MET A 157 -6.19 -1.58 -12.80
CA MET A 157 -5.83 -0.82 -13.99
C MET A 157 -6.63 -1.29 -15.22
N SER A 158 -6.85 -2.59 -15.39
CA SER A 158 -7.68 -3.11 -16.49
C SER A 158 -9.14 -2.65 -16.37
N PHE A 159 -9.69 -2.63 -15.16
CA PHE A 159 -11.01 -2.09 -14.88
C PHE A 159 -11.12 -0.60 -15.25
N MET A 160 -10.18 0.23 -14.77
CA MET A 160 -10.17 1.68 -15.03
C MET A 160 -10.10 2.00 -16.54
N PHE A 161 -9.38 1.18 -17.30
CA PHE A 161 -9.23 1.32 -18.76
C PHE A 161 -10.23 0.50 -19.59
N ARG A 162 -11.20 -0.13 -18.95
CA ARG A 162 -12.25 -0.92 -19.61
C ARG A 162 -11.76 -2.12 -20.43
N LEU A 163 -10.69 -2.75 -19.98
CA LEU A 163 -10.17 -4.00 -20.51
C LEU A 163 -10.84 -5.17 -19.78
N HIS A 164 -12.05 -5.55 -20.25
CA HIS A 164 -12.93 -6.49 -19.55
C HIS A 164 -12.30 -7.85 -19.27
N ASP A 165 -11.75 -8.50 -20.31
CA ASP A 165 -11.17 -9.85 -20.19
C ASP A 165 -9.99 -9.85 -19.21
N ASP A 166 -9.11 -8.86 -19.30
CA ASP A 166 -7.98 -8.70 -18.39
C ASP A 166 -8.45 -8.43 -16.95
N SER A 167 -9.44 -7.54 -16.78
CA SER A 167 -10.00 -7.20 -15.46
C SER A 167 -10.54 -8.44 -14.76
N LYS A 168 -11.29 -9.28 -15.48
CA LYS A 168 -11.81 -10.55 -14.96
C LYS A 168 -10.68 -11.52 -14.64
N HIS A 169 -9.76 -11.73 -15.59
CA HIS A 169 -8.64 -12.65 -15.43
C HIS A 169 -7.80 -12.34 -14.18
N TYR A 170 -7.42 -11.07 -14.00
CA TYR A 170 -6.59 -10.68 -12.85
C TYR A 170 -7.37 -10.64 -11.54
N THR A 171 -8.68 -10.43 -11.57
CA THR A 171 -9.54 -10.52 -10.36
C THR A 171 -9.62 -11.96 -9.86
N GLU A 172 -9.80 -12.94 -10.76
CA GLU A 172 -9.77 -14.36 -10.39
C GLU A 172 -8.42 -14.72 -9.73
N LYS A 173 -7.31 -14.31 -10.35
CA LYS A 173 -5.96 -14.51 -9.78
C LYS A 173 -5.75 -13.80 -8.44
N TYR A 174 -6.36 -12.63 -8.24
CA TYR A 174 -6.32 -11.93 -6.96
C TYR A 174 -7.06 -12.71 -5.87
N LEU A 175 -8.27 -13.22 -6.17
CA LEU A 175 -9.07 -14.00 -5.24
C LEU A 175 -8.38 -15.31 -4.83
N ASP A 176 -7.77 -16.01 -5.79
CA ASP A 176 -6.95 -17.22 -5.52
C ASP A 176 -5.83 -16.96 -4.49
N CYS A 177 -5.34 -15.72 -4.41
CA CYS A 177 -4.29 -15.33 -3.46
C CYS A 177 -4.82 -14.96 -2.06
N ILE A 178 -6.07 -14.49 -1.94
CA ILE A 178 -6.60 -13.95 -0.67
C ILE A 178 -6.80 -15.02 0.38
N ASP A 179 -7.26 -16.21 -0.01
CA ASP A 179 -7.61 -17.31 0.90
C ASP A 179 -6.48 -17.71 1.87
N ASN A 180 -5.24 -17.29 1.57
CA ASN A 180 -4.03 -17.59 2.35
C ASN A 180 -3.37 -16.36 3.00
N THR A 181 -4.00 -15.17 3.03
CA THR A 181 -3.36 -13.94 3.55
C THR A 181 -4.14 -13.30 4.70
N TRP A 182 -3.45 -12.99 5.81
CA TRP A 182 -4.07 -12.68 7.11
C TRP A 182 -4.17 -11.20 7.48
N GLU A 183 -4.02 -10.29 6.52
CA GLU A 183 -4.11 -8.86 6.80
C GLU A 183 -5.44 -8.33 6.26
N ASN A 184 -6.33 -7.94 7.18
CA ASN A 184 -7.68 -7.42 6.92
C ASN A 184 -7.86 -5.98 7.41
N LEU A 185 -6.79 -5.34 7.92
CA LEU A 185 -6.88 -4.05 8.63
C LEU A 185 -6.17 -2.88 7.94
N ILE A 186 -5.44 -3.13 6.85
CA ILE A 186 -4.84 -2.07 6.05
C ILE A 186 -5.92 -1.49 5.12
N LEU A 187 -6.05 -0.17 5.07
CA LEU A 187 -6.99 0.59 4.20
C LEU A 187 -6.94 0.11 2.74
N GLN A 188 -5.78 -0.32 2.28
CA GLN A 188 -5.58 -0.93 0.98
C GLN A 188 -6.54 -2.11 0.75
N HIS A 189 -6.87 -2.92 1.77
CA HIS A 189 -7.84 -4.01 1.64
C HIS A 189 -9.27 -3.54 1.41
N ALA A 190 -9.69 -2.43 2.02
CA ALA A 190 -11.02 -1.89 1.76
C ALA A 190 -11.14 -1.40 0.31
N PHE A 191 -10.11 -0.72 -0.21
CA PHE A 191 -10.06 -0.36 -1.63
C PHE A 191 -10.07 -1.59 -2.52
N GLN A 192 -9.26 -2.60 -2.17
CA GLN A 192 -9.22 -3.84 -2.93
C GLN A 192 -10.60 -4.51 -2.99
N ALA A 193 -11.22 -4.73 -1.84
CA ALA A 193 -12.55 -5.34 -1.74
C ALA A 193 -13.62 -4.55 -2.50
N PHE A 194 -13.59 -3.22 -2.38
CA PHE A 194 -14.51 -2.33 -3.10
C PHE A 194 -14.37 -2.50 -4.62
N TYR A 195 -13.15 -2.38 -5.16
CA TYR A 195 -12.94 -2.47 -6.61
C TYR A 195 -13.16 -3.88 -7.15
N THR A 196 -12.77 -4.94 -6.42
CA THR A 196 -13.11 -6.30 -6.83
C THR A 196 -14.62 -6.56 -6.81
N GLY A 197 -15.33 -5.97 -5.84
CA GLY A 197 -16.79 -5.97 -5.81
C GLY A 197 -17.37 -5.30 -7.03
N LEU A 198 -16.91 -4.10 -7.39
CA LEU A 198 -17.35 -3.41 -8.61
C LEU A 198 -17.07 -4.22 -9.88
N ILE A 199 -15.88 -4.79 -10.01
CA ILE A 199 -15.49 -5.62 -11.17
C ILE A 199 -16.42 -6.82 -11.32
N SER A 200 -16.93 -7.40 -10.23
CA SER A 200 -17.83 -8.55 -10.28
C SER A 200 -19.24 -8.26 -10.85
N PHE A 201 -19.63 -6.98 -10.94
CA PHE A 201 -20.89 -6.56 -11.58
C PHE A 201 -20.74 -6.29 -13.08
N TRP A 202 -19.51 -6.39 -13.58
CA TRP A 202 -19.12 -6.04 -14.93
C TRP A 202 -19.00 -7.27 -15.81
#